data_AF-A0A933QAZ2-F1
#
_entry.id   AF-A0A933QAZ2-F1
#
_cell.length_a   1.000
_cell.length_b   1.000
_cell.length_c   1.000
_cell.angle_alpha   90.00
_cell.angle_beta   90.00
_cell.angle_gamma   90.00
#
_symmetry.space_group_name_H-M   'P 1'
#
loop_
_entity.id
_entity.type
_entity.pdbx_description
1 polymer ?
#
loop_
_entity_poly.entity_id
_entity_poly.type
_entity_poly.pdbx_seq_one_letter_code
_entity_poly.pdbx_strand_id
1 'polypeptide(L)'
;MEGKSPRKFSEDFKFNVVLESFITGDLAATAARHNVHVTLVNNWRKQLKNEGPKLFAFRKGKSNQEQRMIDQLEKIIGRLTIENQILKKTQEMIR
;
A
#
# COMPACT_ATOMS: atom_id res chain seq x y z
N MET A 1 11.29 -30.18 -9.71
CA MET A 1 9.95 -29.95 -9.13
C MET A 1 9.57 -28.52 -9.43
N GLU A 2 8.71 -28.28 -10.41
CA GLU A 2 8.24 -26.92 -10.73
C GLU A 2 7.27 -26.46 -9.64
N GLY A 3 7.69 -25.49 -8.82
CA GLY A 3 6.83 -24.87 -7.82
C GLY A 3 5.70 -24.13 -8.52
N LYS A 4 4.47 -24.62 -8.40
CA LYS A 4 3.26 -24.00 -8.97
C LYS A 4 3.14 -22.57 -8.41
N SER A 5 3.21 -21.57 -9.28
CA SER A 5 3.11 -20.16 -8.87
C SER A 5 1.79 -19.92 -8.12
N PRO A 6 1.83 -19.28 -6.93
CA PRO A 6 0.64 -19.04 -6.15
C PRO A 6 -0.35 -18.16 -6.92
N ARG A 7 -1.63 -18.57 -6.93
CA ARG A 7 -2.71 -17.79 -7.56
C ARG A 7 -2.79 -16.41 -6.91
N LYS A 8 -2.72 -15.35 -7.72
CA LYS A 8 -2.90 -13.97 -7.26
C LYS A 8 -4.38 -13.62 -7.27
N PHE A 9 -4.83 -12.95 -6.22
CA PHE A 9 -6.20 -12.44 -6.07
C PHE A 9 -6.15 -10.92 -5.94
N SER A 10 -7.10 -10.21 -6.56
CA SER A 10 -7.22 -8.75 -6.44
C SER A 10 -7.64 -8.35 -5.02
N GLU A 11 -7.38 -7.10 -4.66
CA GLU A 11 -7.73 -6.54 -3.35
C GLU A 11 -9.25 -6.55 -3.14
N ASP A 12 -10.01 -6.10 -4.13
CA ASP A 12 -11.48 -6.10 -4.10
C ASP A 12 -12.05 -7.50 -3.92
N PHE A 13 -11.47 -8.50 -4.62
CA PHE A 13 -11.91 -9.88 -4.49
C PHE A 13 -11.71 -10.38 -3.07
N LYS A 14 -10.51 -10.18 -2.50
CA LYS A 14 -10.21 -10.58 -1.11
C LYS A 14 -11.16 -9.89 -0.13
N PHE A 15 -11.40 -8.60 -0.32
CA PHE A 15 -12.28 -7.82 0.55
C PHE A 15 -13.73 -8.36 0.52
N ASN A 16 -14.29 -8.58 -0.67
CA ASN A 16 -15.65 -9.10 -0.83
C ASN A 16 -15.80 -10.50 -0.22
N VAL A 17 -14.86 -11.41 -0.48
CA VAL A 17 -14.87 -12.78 0.10
C VAL A 17 -14.80 -12.72 1.62
N VAL A 18 -13.97 -11.84 2.18
CA VAL A 18 -13.86 -11.67 3.63
C VAL A 18 -15.15 -11.11 4.22
N LEU A 19 -15.76 -10.08 3.62
CA LEU A 19 -17.03 -9.52 4.07
C LEU A 19 -18.14 -10.57 4.07
N GLU A 20 -18.28 -11.31 2.98
CA GLU A 20 -19.27 -12.38 2.86
C GLU A 20 -19.06 -13.46 3.92
N SER A 21 -17.81 -13.80 4.23
CA SER A 21 -17.51 -14.76 5.30
C SER A 21 -17.93 -14.25 6.69
N PHE A 22 -17.91 -12.93 6.92
CA PHE A 22 -18.43 -12.30 8.16
C PHE A 22 -19.95 -12.29 8.21
N ILE A 23 -20.62 -12.02 7.08
CA ILE A 23 -22.09 -12.00 7.00
C ILE A 23 -22.67 -13.41 7.18
N THR A 24 -22.10 -14.40 6.50
CA THR A 24 -22.59 -15.79 6.53
C THR A 24 -22.16 -16.53 7.79
N GLY A 25 -21.06 -16.12 8.43
CA GLY A 25 -20.47 -16.83 9.57
C GLY A 25 -19.75 -18.13 9.20
N ASP A 26 -19.86 -18.60 7.95
CA ASP A 26 -19.31 -19.89 7.49
C ASP A 26 -18.12 -19.68 6.54
N LEU A 27 -16.93 -19.99 7.05
CA LEU A 27 -15.68 -19.98 6.30
C LEU A 27 -15.66 -21.03 5.19
N ALA A 28 -16.17 -22.24 5.44
CA ALA A 28 -16.07 -23.36 4.52
C ALA A 28 -17.00 -23.16 3.32
N ALA A 29 -18.26 -22.76 3.56
CA ALA A 29 -19.19 -22.47 2.49
C ALA A 29 -18.73 -21.27 1.63
N THR A 30 -18.21 -20.21 2.25
CA THR A 30 -17.70 -19.05 1.52
C THR A 30 -16.48 -19.41 0.67
N ALA A 31 -15.54 -20.17 1.24
CA ALA A 31 -14.35 -20.66 0.54
C ALA A 31 -14.73 -21.54 -0.67
N ALA A 32 -15.68 -22.47 -0.49
CA ALA A 32 -16.18 -23.33 -1.56
C ALA A 32 -16.85 -22.51 -2.68
N ARG A 33 -17.72 -21.55 -2.33
CA ARG A 33 -18.43 -20.69 -3.29
C ARG A 33 -17.49 -19.88 -4.18
N HIS A 34 -16.40 -19.40 -3.60
CA HIS A 34 -15.40 -18.59 -4.31
C HIS A 34 -14.22 -19.39 -4.88
N ASN A 35 -14.24 -20.73 -4.76
CA ASN A 35 -13.16 -21.62 -5.14
C ASN A 35 -11.79 -21.20 -4.56
N VAL A 36 -11.82 -20.84 -3.26
CA VAL A 36 -10.67 -20.44 -2.46
C VAL A 36 -10.46 -21.47 -1.36
N HIS A 37 -9.22 -21.71 -0.97
CA HIS A 37 -8.93 -22.60 0.16
C HIS A 37 -9.35 -21.95 1.49
N VAL A 38 -10.01 -22.71 2.39
CA VAL A 38 -10.54 -22.21 3.67
C VAL A 38 -9.49 -21.48 4.50
N THR A 39 -8.26 -22.01 4.57
CA THR A 39 -7.13 -21.38 5.27
C THR A 39 -6.81 -19.98 4.73
N LEU A 40 -6.97 -19.76 3.42
CA LEU A 40 -6.67 -18.48 2.79
C LEU A 40 -7.74 -17.43 3.17
N VAL A 41 -9.02 -17.82 3.17
CA VAL A 41 -10.11 -16.95 3.64
C VAL A 41 -9.93 -16.60 5.12
N ASN A 42 -9.52 -17.58 5.95
CA ASN A 42 -9.23 -17.35 7.37
C ASN A 42 -8.06 -16.36 7.56
N ASN A 43 -7.00 -16.48 6.77
CA ASN A 43 -5.87 -15.55 6.81
C ASN A 43 -6.30 -14.12 6.43
N TRP A 44 -7.09 -13.97 5.37
CA TRP A 44 -7.62 -12.65 4.97
C TRP A 44 -8.57 -12.05 6.01
N ARG A 45 -9.40 -12.87 6.67
CA ARG A 45 -10.24 -12.41 7.79
C ARG A 45 -9.40 -11.87 8.94
N LYS A 46 -8.34 -12.58 9.33
CA LYS A 46 -7.41 -12.11 10.37
C LYS A 46 -6.74 -10.80 9.96
N GLN A 47 -6.31 -10.69 8.71
CA GLN A 47 -5.73 -9.47 8.18
C GLN A 47 -6.71 -8.29 8.28
N LEU A 48 -7.94 -8.45 7.79
CA LEU A 48 -8.95 -7.39 7.88
C LEU A 48 -9.28 -7.02 9.33
N LYS A 49 -9.35 -7.99 10.24
CA LYS A 49 -9.60 -7.73 11.67
C LYS A 49 -8.47 -6.93 12.33
N ASN A 50 -7.23 -7.15 11.92
CA ASN A 50 -6.04 -6.50 12.50
C ASN A 50 -5.74 -5.13 11.87
N GLU A 51 -5.93 -5.00 10.56
CA GLU A 51 -5.62 -3.80 9.78
C GLU A 51 -6.83 -2.88 9.62
N GLY A 52 -8.04 -3.44 9.58
CA GLY A 52 -9.29 -2.70 9.44
C GLY A 52 -9.47 -1.59 10.48
N PRO A 53 -9.25 -1.83 11.78
CA PRO A 53 -9.31 -0.77 12.79
C PRO A 53 -8.33 0.38 12.52
N LYS A 54 -7.17 0.10 11.91
CA LYS A 54 -6.17 1.12 11.56
C LYS A 54 -6.63 2.04 10.44
N LEU A 55 -7.59 1.62 9.60
CA LEU A 55 -8.21 2.47 8.58
C LEU A 55 -9.09 3.56 9.22
N PHE A 56 -9.74 3.25 10.33
CA PHE A 56 -10.58 4.17 11.10
C PHE A 56 -9.82 4.91 12.19
N ALA A 57 -8.62 4.46 12.55
CA ALA A 57 -7.69 5.20 13.39
C ALA A 57 -7.33 6.51 12.65
N PHE A 58 -7.99 7.58 13.09
CA PHE A 58 -7.96 8.94 12.55
C PHE A 58 -6.57 9.30 11.97
N ARG A 59 -6.49 9.51 10.65
CA ARG A 59 -5.25 9.86 9.90
C ARG A 59 -4.73 11.29 10.19
N LYS A 60 -4.79 11.80 11.43
CA LYS A 60 -4.37 13.18 11.73
C LYS A 60 -2.86 13.41 11.51
N GLY A 61 -2.06 12.35 11.48
CA GLY A 61 -0.60 12.44 11.43
C GLY A 61 0.07 11.87 10.18
N LYS A 62 -0.45 10.79 9.60
CA LYS A 62 0.34 10.00 8.64
C LYS A 62 0.44 10.62 7.25
N SER A 63 -0.66 11.15 6.69
CA SER A 63 -0.58 11.90 5.43
C SER A 63 0.17 13.22 5.62
N ASN A 64 0.14 13.79 6.82
CA ASN A 64 0.83 15.04 7.11
C ASN A 64 2.35 14.85 7.21
N GLN A 65 2.83 13.71 7.74
CA GLN A 65 4.25 13.43 7.85
C GLN A 65 4.88 13.06 6.50
N GLU A 66 4.22 12.22 5.70
CA GLU A 66 4.67 11.93 4.33
C GLU A 66 4.65 13.18 3.47
N GLN A 67 3.56 13.98 3.52
CA GLN A 67 3.49 15.22 2.77
C GLN A 67 4.57 16.22 3.21
N ARG A 68 4.83 16.38 4.52
CA ARG A 68 5.93 17.22 5.01
C ARG A 68 7.29 16.76 4.52
N MET A 69 7.52 15.45 4.44
CA MET A 69 8.77 14.89 3.91
C MET A 69 8.90 15.17 2.41
N ILE A 70 7.82 15.00 1.65
CA ILE A 70 7.75 15.35 0.22
C ILE A 70 8.07 16.85 0.04
N ASP A 71 7.38 17.73 0.76
CA ASP A 71 7.59 19.18 0.70
C ASP A 71 9.04 19.57 1.05
N GLN A 72 9.65 18.88 2.02
CA GLN A 72 11.04 19.10 2.40
C GLN A 72 12.01 18.65 1.30
N LEU A 73 11.79 17.49 0.69
CA LEU A 73 12.60 16.98 -0.40
C LEU A 73 12.51 17.88 -1.63
N GLU A 74 11.31 18.35 -1.98
CA GLU A 74 11.10 19.29 -3.09
C GLU A 74 11.89 20.60 -2.88
N LYS A 75 11.90 21.15 -1.66
CA LYS A 75 12.72 22.34 -1.33
C LYS A 75 14.21 22.10 -1.50
N ILE A 76 14.71 20.93 -1.10
CA ILE A 76 16.13 20.58 -1.23
C ILE A 76 16.48 20.45 -2.72
N ILE A 77 15.66 19.76 -3.50
CA ILE A 77 15.85 19.62 -4.96
C ILE A 77 15.85 20.99 -5.64
N GLY A 78 14.93 21.88 -5.28
CA GLY A 78 14.89 23.24 -5.82
C GLY A 78 16.17 24.03 -5.51
N ARG A 79 16.66 23.97 -4.27
CA ARG A 79 17.92 24.63 -3.88
C ARG A 79 19.11 24.09 -4.65
N LEU A 80 19.27 22.76 -4.68
CA LEU A 80 20.36 22.10 -5.40
C LEU A 80 20.30 22.41 -6.90
N THR A 81 19.11 22.53 -7.47
CA THR A 81 18.92 22.90 -8.88
C THR A 81 19.46 24.31 -9.16
N ILE A 82 19.12 25.28 -8.32
CA ILE A 82 19.60 26.66 -8.44
C ILE A 82 21.13 26.71 -8.25
N GLU A 83 21.65 26.07 -7.21
CA GLU A 83 23.11 25.99 -6.97
C GLU A 83 23.83 25.39 -8.18
N ASN A 84 23.31 24.30 -8.76
CA ASN A 84 23.89 23.68 -9.94
C ASN A 84 23.85 24.58 -11.18
N GLN A 85 22.74 25.30 -11.40
CA GLN A 85 22.63 26.27 -12.49
C GLN A 85 23.62 27.43 -12.34
N ILE A 86 23.81 27.95 -11.12
CA ILE A 86 24.80 28.99 -10.84
C ILE A 86 26.20 28.46 -11.11
N LEU A 87 26.54 27.29 -10.57
CA LEU A 87 27.86 26.68 -10.76
C LEU A 87 28.18 26.47 -12.24
N LYS A 88 27.21 25.97 -13.02
CA LYS A 88 27.36 25.81 -14.47
C LYS A 88 27.61 27.14 -15.19
N LYS A 89 26.80 28.17 -14.90
CA LYS A 89 26.99 29.51 -15.49
C LYS A 89 28.34 30.12 -15.12
N THR A 90 28.76 30.00 -13.87
CA THR A 90 30.07 30.49 -13.42
C THR A 90 31.21 29.75 -14.11
N GLN A 91 31.10 28.44 -14.26
CA GLN A 91 32.08 27.64 -14.99
C GLN A 91 32.13 28.04 -16.48
N GLU A 92 31.00 28.34 -17.11
CA GLU A 92 30.95 28.87 -18.49
C GLU A 92 31.58 30.26 -18.61
N MET A 93 31.43 31.13 -17.61
CA MET A 93 32.02 32.49 -17.62
C MET A 93 33.54 32.51 -17.39
N ILE A 94 34.06 31.52 -16.65
CA ILE A 94 35.50 31.44 -16.32
C ILE A 94 36.29 30.70 -17.41
N ARG A 95 35.59 30.01 -18.33
CA ARG A 95 36.18 29.26 -19.44
C ARG A 95 36.38 30.14 -20.67
#